data_AF-A0A423CYT0-F1
#
_entry.id   AF-A0A423CYT0-F1
#
_cell.length_a   1.000
_cell.length_b   1.000
_cell.length_c   1.000
_cell.angle_alpha   90.00
_cell.angle_beta   90.00
_cell.angle_gamma   90.00
#
_symmetry.space_group_name_H-M   'P 1'
#
loop_
_entity.id
_entity.type
_entity.pdbx_description
1 polymer ?
#
loop_
_entity_poly.entity_id
_entity_poly.type
_entity_poly.pdbx_seq_one_letter_code
_entity_poly.pdbx_strand_id
1 'polypeptide(L)'
;MKPITTLLASAFLALGLVTSSDAADKSTPIRFGDITWESGSLTTEILRLIVEKGYGYPTDTLPGSTVSMEVALARNDIQVIGEEWAGRSPAWIKAEQAGQVFSIGDTVKNADEGWYVPAYVIKDLAPNLHSVADLKQYKAVFKDPESPDKGRFLNSPSGWTSETVNSQKLKAYGLDQDYVNFRSGSGAALDAEITSAIRRGKPVLFYYWSPTPLMGRYDLVRLEEPAFDAQAWKTLTDASNPNPQGTRSLPAKLSIGVSAPFKKDYPELVEFFAKVDLPIDTLNKTLAQMSKKRESPKDAALRFMRNNPQIWKAWLPDEVASKVEASL
;
A
#
# COMPACT_ATOMS: atom_id res chain seq x y z
N MET A 1 60.13 48.10 43.33
CA MET A 1 59.15 47.08 43.77
C MET A 1 57.77 47.52 43.25
N LYS A 2 57.10 46.70 42.43
CA LYS A 2 55.72 46.92 41.97
C LYS A 2 54.75 46.11 42.86
N PRO A 3 53.53 46.62 43.08
CA PRO A 3 52.31 45.84 42.86
C PRO A 3 51.30 46.68 42.04
N ILE A 4 50.73 46.21 40.92
CA ILE A 4 49.55 45.34 40.73
C ILE A 4 48.35 45.72 41.60
N THR A 5 47.35 46.34 40.97
CA THR A 5 45.93 46.08 41.25
C THR A 5 45.11 46.25 39.97
N THR A 6 44.50 45.15 39.55
CA THR A 6 43.55 44.97 38.45
C THR A 6 42.17 44.75 39.07
N LEU A 7 41.09 45.33 38.52
CA LEU A 7 39.70 44.81 38.57
C LEU A 7 38.82 45.72 37.69
N LEU A 8 38.48 45.31 36.46
CA LEU A 8 37.31 44.50 36.03
C LEU A 8 35.95 45.19 36.26
N ALA A 9 35.34 45.64 35.15
CA ALA A 9 33.90 45.78 35.00
C ALA A 9 33.52 45.27 33.60
N SER A 10 33.32 43.95 33.49
CA SER A 10 32.77 43.29 32.30
C SER A 10 31.26 43.16 32.48
N ALA A 11 30.50 43.98 31.76
CA ALA A 11 29.05 43.86 31.67
C ALA A 11 28.69 42.66 30.78
N PHE A 12 28.04 41.66 31.38
CA PHE A 12 27.41 40.54 30.70
C PHE A 12 26.21 41.02 29.88
N LEU A 13 26.27 40.87 28.56
CA LEU A 13 25.10 40.92 27.68
C LEU A 13 24.79 39.48 27.24
N ALA A 14 23.95 38.78 28.00
CA ALA A 14 23.43 37.48 27.61
C ALA A 14 22.24 37.70 26.66
N LEU A 15 22.52 37.65 25.35
CA LEU A 15 21.48 37.58 24.32
C LEU A 15 20.90 36.17 24.34
N GLY A 16 19.63 36.04 24.73
CA GLY A 16 18.89 34.80 24.62
C GLY A 16 18.73 34.39 23.16
N LEU A 17 19.31 33.24 22.79
CA LEU A 17 18.98 32.56 21.55
C LEU A 17 17.56 32.00 21.67
N VAL A 18 16.59 32.75 21.14
CA VAL A 18 15.30 32.19 20.76
C VAL A 18 15.55 31.34 19.52
N THR A 19 15.53 30.02 19.68
CA THR A 19 15.47 29.08 18.56
C THR A 19 14.07 29.19 17.97
N SER A 20 13.92 30.04 16.96
CA SER A 20 12.77 29.99 16.07
C SER A 20 12.75 28.60 15.44
N SER A 21 11.79 27.77 15.83
CA SER A 21 11.44 26.59 15.06
C SER A 21 10.99 27.10 13.69
N ASP A 22 11.80 26.88 12.65
CA ASP A 22 11.39 27.16 11.27
C ASP A 22 10.13 26.34 10.99
N ALA A 23 8.97 27.00 11.07
CA ALA A 23 7.72 26.40 10.66
C ALA A 23 7.82 26.08 9.16
N ALA A 24 7.51 24.84 8.79
CA ALA A 24 7.59 24.41 7.40
C ALA A 24 6.82 25.38 6.47
N ASP A 25 7.46 25.75 5.36
CA ASP A 25 6.91 26.70 4.38
C ASP A 25 5.60 26.16 3.79
N LYS A 26 4.48 26.83 4.11
CA LYS A 26 3.14 26.46 3.65
C LYS A 26 2.84 26.84 2.19
N SER A 27 3.84 27.32 1.44
CA SER A 27 3.68 27.65 0.02
C SER A 27 4.02 26.49 -0.93
N THR A 28 4.85 25.53 -0.50
CA THR A 28 5.28 24.41 -1.35
C THR A 28 4.37 23.20 -1.15
N PRO A 29 3.77 22.63 -2.21
CA PRO A 29 2.93 21.43 -2.08
C PRO A 29 3.71 20.20 -1.61
N ILE A 30 3.15 19.50 -0.61
CA ILE A 30 3.60 18.15 -0.24
C ILE A 30 3.14 17.19 -1.34
N ARG A 31 4.07 16.48 -1.98
CA ARG A 31 3.76 15.56 -3.07
C ARG A 31 3.50 14.15 -2.55
N PHE A 32 2.32 13.64 -2.85
CA PHE A 32 1.90 12.27 -2.57
C PHE A 32 2.11 11.38 -3.81
N GLY A 33 2.33 10.09 -3.61
CA GLY A 33 2.21 9.10 -4.67
C GLY A 33 0.74 8.88 -5.06
N ASP A 34 0.42 8.95 -6.35
CA ASP A 34 -0.90 8.62 -6.91
C ASP A 34 -1.09 7.10 -7.05
N ILE A 35 -1.46 6.47 -5.94
CA ILE A 35 -1.67 5.03 -5.86
C ILE A 35 -2.92 4.63 -6.66
N THR A 36 -2.76 3.64 -7.55
CA THR A 36 -3.80 3.30 -8.55
C THR A 36 -4.76 2.19 -8.15
N TRP A 37 -4.57 1.56 -6.98
CA TRP A 37 -5.52 0.61 -6.42
C TRP A 37 -6.48 1.26 -5.44
N GLU A 38 -7.63 0.64 -5.23
CA GLU A 38 -8.81 1.27 -4.61
C GLU A 38 -8.57 1.69 -3.15
N SER A 39 -7.97 0.83 -2.32
CA SER A 39 -7.66 1.16 -0.92
C SER A 39 -6.63 2.30 -0.83
N GLY A 40 -5.55 2.21 -1.61
CA GLY A 40 -4.48 3.19 -1.57
C GLY A 40 -4.91 4.56 -2.08
N SER A 41 -5.68 4.62 -3.18
CA SER A 41 -6.23 5.88 -3.68
C SER A 41 -7.19 6.55 -2.67
N LEU A 42 -8.06 5.78 -2.02
CA LEU A 42 -8.94 6.29 -0.97
C LEU A 42 -8.14 6.81 0.23
N THR A 43 -7.17 6.04 0.71
CA THR A 43 -6.32 6.42 1.84
C THR A 43 -5.53 7.69 1.53
N THR A 44 -4.92 7.78 0.34
CA THR A 44 -4.22 8.99 -0.12
C THR A 44 -5.13 10.22 -0.07
N GLU A 45 -6.36 10.14 -0.58
CA GLU A 45 -7.28 11.28 -0.55
C GLU A 45 -7.74 11.66 0.86
N ILE A 46 -7.95 10.69 1.76
CA ILE A 46 -8.26 10.98 3.18
C ILE A 46 -7.11 11.75 3.82
N LEU A 47 -5.86 11.30 3.63
CA LEU A 47 -4.68 11.95 4.19
C LEU A 47 -4.52 13.37 3.64
N ARG A 48 -4.63 13.54 2.31
CA ARG A 48 -4.53 14.84 1.64
C ARG A 48 -5.58 15.82 2.16
N LEU A 49 -6.84 15.41 2.28
CA LEU A 49 -7.92 16.25 2.81
C LEU A 49 -7.60 16.75 4.23
N ILE A 50 -7.08 15.89 5.10
CA ILE A 50 -6.71 16.28 6.47
C ILE A 50 -5.49 17.23 6.47
N VAL A 51 -4.47 16.95 5.65
CA VAL A 51 -3.28 17.80 5.52
C VAL A 51 -3.66 19.20 5.02
N GLU A 52 -4.52 19.28 4.00
CA GLU A 52 -4.98 20.54 3.42
C GLU A 52 -5.91 21.33 4.34
N LYS A 53 -6.92 20.67 4.90
CA LYS A 53 -8.00 21.34 5.63
C LYS A 53 -7.71 21.52 7.12
N GLY A 54 -6.97 20.59 7.71
CA GLY A 54 -6.62 20.63 9.13
C GLY A 54 -5.33 21.40 9.39
N TYR A 55 -4.28 21.08 8.63
CA TYR A 55 -2.94 21.63 8.84
C TYR A 55 -2.60 22.80 7.91
N GLY A 56 -3.32 22.95 6.80
CA GLY A 56 -3.18 24.08 5.87
C GLY A 56 -1.99 23.95 4.93
N TYR A 57 -1.47 22.74 4.70
CA TYR A 57 -0.42 22.51 3.71
C TYR A 57 -1.05 22.16 2.36
N PRO A 58 -0.66 22.81 1.25
CA PRO A 58 -1.09 22.37 -0.07
C PRO A 58 -0.54 20.98 -0.38
N THR A 59 -1.29 20.18 -1.15
CA THR A 59 -0.83 18.86 -1.60
C THR A 59 -0.97 18.69 -3.10
N ASP A 60 -0.13 17.83 -3.66
CA ASP A 60 -0.21 17.39 -5.05
C ASP A 60 0.03 15.88 -5.14
N THR A 61 -0.24 15.26 -6.28
CA THR A 61 -0.07 13.83 -6.51
C THR A 61 0.75 13.56 -7.77
N LEU A 62 1.70 12.64 -7.69
CA LEU A 62 2.48 12.20 -8.84
C LEU A 62 2.19 10.72 -9.19
N PRO A 63 1.87 10.41 -10.46
CA PRO A 63 1.67 9.05 -10.93
C PRO A 63 2.97 8.26 -11.00
N GLY A 64 2.86 6.95 -10.82
CA GLY A 64 3.97 6.00 -10.88
C GLY A 64 3.53 4.58 -10.54
N SER A 65 4.39 3.60 -10.83
CA SER A 65 4.26 2.25 -10.26
C SER A 65 4.80 2.22 -8.83
N THR A 66 4.43 1.21 -8.04
CA THR A 66 4.90 1.01 -6.65
C THR A 66 6.41 1.18 -6.54
N VAL A 67 7.17 0.43 -7.34
CA VAL A 67 8.65 0.46 -7.28
C VAL A 67 9.21 1.84 -7.66
N SER A 68 8.59 2.52 -8.64
CA SER A 68 9.04 3.87 -9.03
C SER A 68 8.74 4.92 -7.95
N MET A 69 7.61 4.78 -7.24
CA MET A 69 7.24 5.67 -6.13
C MET A 69 8.18 5.49 -4.94
N GLU A 70 8.55 4.26 -4.58
CA GLU A 70 9.51 4.00 -3.50
C GLU A 70 10.88 4.65 -3.79
N VAL A 71 11.35 4.58 -5.05
CA VAL A 71 12.58 5.25 -5.49
C VAL A 71 12.44 6.77 -5.43
N ALA A 72 11.31 7.32 -5.88
CA ALA A 72 11.02 8.74 -5.81
C ALA A 72 10.93 9.24 -4.36
N LEU A 73 10.34 8.45 -3.46
CA LEU A 73 10.24 8.75 -2.03
C LEU A 73 11.63 8.81 -1.38
N ALA A 74 12.50 7.84 -1.69
CA ALA A 74 13.87 7.80 -1.18
C ALA A 74 14.71 9.00 -1.65
N ARG A 75 14.38 9.57 -2.82
CA ARG A 75 14.99 10.79 -3.38
C ARG A 75 14.29 12.08 -2.94
N ASN A 76 13.18 11.97 -2.21
CA ASN A 76 12.31 13.09 -1.86
C ASN A 76 11.69 13.81 -3.08
N ASP A 77 11.56 13.14 -4.22
CA ASP A 77 10.81 13.65 -5.37
C ASP A 77 9.30 13.67 -5.06
N ILE A 78 8.83 12.65 -4.32
CA ILE A 78 7.58 12.65 -3.54
C ILE A 78 7.91 12.55 -2.04
N GLN A 79 7.00 13.00 -1.18
CA GLN A 79 7.17 13.03 0.27
C GLN A 79 6.37 11.94 0.99
N VAL A 80 5.25 11.51 0.43
CA VAL A 80 4.31 10.58 1.09
C VAL A 80 3.79 9.52 0.12
N ILE A 81 3.76 8.26 0.54
CA ILE A 81 2.98 7.17 -0.07
C ILE A 81 1.89 6.81 0.94
N GLY A 82 0.62 7.05 0.59
CA GLY A 82 -0.50 6.92 1.52
C GLY A 82 -0.80 5.48 1.98
N GLU A 83 -0.40 4.49 1.18
CA GLU A 83 -0.52 3.07 1.50
C GLU A 83 0.69 2.31 0.96
N GLU A 84 1.70 2.14 1.83
CA GLU A 84 2.93 1.42 1.55
C GLU A 84 2.86 0.01 2.15
N TRP A 85 3.05 -1.01 1.31
CA TRP A 85 3.15 -2.39 1.76
C TRP A 85 4.60 -2.69 2.19
N ALA A 86 4.98 -2.11 3.32
CA ALA A 86 6.36 -1.95 3.74
C ALA A 86 7.14 -3.28 3.84
N GLY A 87 8.43 -3.22 3.48
CA GLY A 87 9.38 -4.33 3.65
C GLY A 87 9.31 -5.42 2.56
N ARG A 88 8.61 -5.16 1.44
CA ARG A 88 8.42 -6.15 0.38
C ARG A 88 9.35 -5.99 -0.81
N SER A 89 9.54 -4.76 -1.28
CA SER A 89 10.35 -4.52 -2.46
C SER A 89 11.83 -4.38 -2.08
N PRO A 90 12.77 -4.81 -2.95
CA PRO A 90 14.19 -4.53 -2.76
C PRO A 90 14.51 -3.03 -2.69
N ALA A 91 13.75 -2.19 -3.40
CA ALA A 91 13.94 -0.74 -3.41
C ALA A 91 13.58 -0.12 -2.05
N TRP A 92 12.42 -0.50 -1.49
CA TRP A 92 12.00 -0.08 -0.15
C TRP A 92 12.99 -0.55 0.92
N ILE A 93 13.33 -1.85 0.94
CA ILE A 93 14.23 -2.42 1.95
C ILE A 93 15.58 -1.69 1.95
N LYS A 94 16.15 -1.44 0.77
CA LYS A 94 17.41 -0.71 0.64
C LYS A 94 17.30 0.74 1.15
N ALA A 95 16.23 1.44 0.79
CA ALA A 95 16.01 2.82 1.20
C ALA A 95 15.77 2.96 2.71
N GLU A 96 15.01 2.03 3.30
CA GLU A 96 14.73 2.00 4.74
C GLU A 96 16.01 1.70 5.54
N GLN A 97 16.83 0.74 5.10
CA GLN A 97 18.14 0.45 5.69
C GLN A 97 19.12 1.63 5.60
N ALA A 98 19.03 2.43 4.53
CA ALA A 98 19.81 3.64 4.35
C ALA A 98 19.25 4.85 5.11
N GLY A 99 18.13 4.71 5.82
CA GLY A 99 17.47 5.81 6.55
C GLY A 99 16.87 6.89 5.63
N GLN A 100 16.60 6.55 4.37
CA GLN A 100 16.06 7.48 3.36
C GLN A 100 14.54 7.55 3.38
N VAL A 101 13.88 6.48 3.82
CA VAL A 101 12.43 6.37 3.95
C VAL A 101 12.06 5.73 5.29
N PHE A 102 10.82 5.96 5.72
CA PHE A 102 10.30 5.45 6.98
C PHE A 102 8.87 4.94 6.78
N SER A 103 8.56 3.76 7.34
CA SER A 103 7.19 3.25 7.45
C SER A 103 6.53 3.76 8.74
N ILE A 104 5.49 4.58 8.62
CA ILE A 104 4.76 5.16 9.75
C ILE A 104 3.44 4.42 9.96
N GLY A 105 3.22 3.95 11.20
CA GLY A 105 1.96 3.31 11.61
C GLY A 105 1.73 1.90 11.05
N ASP A 106 0.54 1.38 11.35
CA ASP A 106 -0.06 0.16 10.82
C ASP A 106 -1.53 0.48 10.51
N THR A 107 -1.77 1.02 9.32
CA THR A 107 -3.01 1.74 8.97
C THR A 107 -4.20 0.83 8.75
N VAL A 108 -3.96 -0.43 8.39
CA VAL A 108 -5.01 -1.43 8.19
C VAL A 108 -4.57 -2.77 8.75
N LYS A 109 -5.18 -3.16 9.88
CA LYS A 109 -4.94 -4.45 10.52
C LYS A 109 -5.61 -5.58 9.74
N ASN A 110 -4.96 -6.75 9.73
CA ASN A 110 -5.46 -7.99 9.09
C ASN A 110 -5.60 -7.93 7.57
N ALA A 111 -4.84 -7.05 6.92
CA ALA A 111 -4.68 -7.13 5.48
C ALA A 111 -3.97 -8.43 5.08
N ASP A 112 -4.30 -8.92 3.90
CA ASP A 112 -3.83 -10.22 3.44
C ASP A 112 -3.82 -10.28 1.91
N GLU A 113 -3.06 -11.20 1.36
CA GLU A 113 -2.97 -11.43 -0.08
C GLU A 113 -2.65 -12.89 -0.38
N GLY A 114 -2.93 -13.33 -1.60
CA GLY A 114 -2.70 -14.71 -1.99
C GLY A 114 -3.25 -15.03 -3.36
N TRP A 115 -3.29 -16.32 -3.67
CA TRP A 115 -3.91 -16.86 -4.88
C TRP A 115 -5.28 -17.41 -4.54
N TYR A 116 -6.27 -17.06 -5.35
CA TYR A 116 -7.67 -17.33 -5.08
C TYR A 116 -8.33 -17.98 -6.28
N VAL A 117 -9.37 -18.74 -5.97
CA VAL A 117 -10.38 -19.23 -6.91
C VAL A 117 -11.77 -18.99 -6.33
N PRO A 118 -12.81 -18.81 -7.15
CA PRO A 118 -14.18 -18.76 -6.65
C PRO A 118 -14.60 -20.09 -6.01
N ALA A 119 -15.39 -20.05 -4.94
CA ALA A 119 -15.78 -21.26 -4.21
C ALA A 119 -16.52 -22.31 -5.07
N TYR A 120 -17.29 -21.87 -6.09
CA TYR A 120 -17.94 -22.79 -7.03
C TYR A 120 -16.94 -23.60 -7.87
N VAL A 121 -15.73 -23.09 -8.08
CA VAL A 121 -14.69 -23.83 -8.81
C VAL A 121 -14.25 -25.04 -7.99
N ILE A 122 -14.03 -24.87 -6.68
CA ILE A 122 -13.72 -25.99 -5.79
C ILE A 122 -14.89 -26.97 -5.79
N LYS A 123 -16.10 -26.48 -5.55
CA LYS A 123 -17.27 -27.34 -5.42
C LYS A 123 -17.57 -28.17 -6.68
N ASP A 124 -17.55 -27.53 -7.86
CA ASP A 124 -18.17 -28.09 -9.07
C ASP A 124 -17.14 -28.56 -10.11
N LEU A 125 -15.90 -28.09 -10.06
CA LEU A 125 -14.89 -28.31 -11.13
C LEU A 125 -13.58 -28.90 -10.62
N ALA A 126 -13.16 -28.58 -9.40
CA ALA A 126 -11.86 -28.94 -8.84
C ALA A 126 -11.95 -29.23 -7.32
N PRO A 127 -12.69 -30.28 -6.90
CA PRO A 127 -12.97 -30.55 -5.48
C PRO A 127 -11.73 -30.86 -4.64
N ASN A 128 -10.64 -31.31 -5.26
CA ASN A 128 -9.37 -31.59 -4.58
C ASN A 128 -8.33 -30.46 -4.78
N LEU A 129 -8.75 -29.27 -5.23
CA LEU A 129 -7.85 -28.10 -5.33
C LEU A 129 -7.85 -27.38 -3.98
N HIS A 130 -6.82 -27.63 -3.17
CA HIS A 130 -6.67 -26.98 -1.85
C HIS A 130 -5.44 -26.09 -1.80
N SER A 131 -4.40 -26.46 -2.52
CA SER A 131 -3.10 -25.81 -2.48
C SER A 131 -2.60 -25.40 -3.87
N VAL A 132 -1.61 -24.50 -3.91
CA VAL A 132 -0.92 -24.14 -5.15
C VAL A 132 -0.21 -25.33 -5.79
N ALA A 133 0.12 -26.39 -5.03
CA ALA A 133 0.75 -27.60 -5.56
C ALA A 133 -0.21 -28.43 -6.43
N ASP A 134 -1.51 -28.37 -6.13
CA ASP A 134 -2.54 -29.14 -6.85
C ASP A 134 -2.80 -28.57 -8.26
N LEU A 135 -2.45 -27.30 -8.50
CA LEU A 135 -2.72 -26.59 -9.76
C LEU A 135 -2.17 -27.28 -11.01
N LYS A 136 -1.13 -28.11 -10.90
CA LYS A 136 -0.60 -28.91 -12.02
C LYS A 136 -1.66 -29.84 -12.63
N GLN A 137 -2.63 -30.28 -11.83
CA GLN A 137 -3.71 -31.17 -12.27
C GLN A 137 -4.87 -30.40 -12.93
N TYR A 138 -4.94 -29.07 -12.78
CA TYR A 138 -6.12 -28.27 -13.10
C TYR A 138 -5.92 -27.23 -14.21
N LYS A 139 -4.83 -27.30 -14.99
CA LYS A 139 -4.60 -26.34 -16.09
C LYS A 139 -5.74 -26.29 -17.11
N ALA A 140 -6.40 -27.44 -17.36
CA ALA A 140 -7.57 -27.52 -18.24
C ALA A 140 -8.82 -26.84 -17.66
N VAL A 141 -8.94 -26.75 -16.33
CA VAL A 141 -10.04 -26.02 -15.66
C VAL A 141 -9.87 -24.52 -15.88
N PHE A 142 -8.65 -24.01 -15.76
CA PHE A 142 -8.34 -22.58 -15.91
C PHE A 142 -7.88 -22.21 -17.31
N LYS A 143 -8.40 -22.85 -18.36
CA LYS A 143 -7.91 -22.73 -19.74
C LYS A 143 -7.69 -21.29 -20.20
N ASP A 144 -6.50 -21.01 -20.75
CA ASP A 144 -6.18 -19.72 -21.35
C ASP A 144 -6.88 -19.57 -22.72
N PRO A 145 -7.50 -18.41 -23.02
CA PRO A 145 -8.21 -18.19 -24.28
C PRO A 145 -7.30 -18.06 -25.51
N GLU A 146 -6.03 -17.70 -25.33
CA GLU A 146 -5.05 -17.49 -26.41
C GLU A 146 -4.06 -18.67 -26.52
N SER A 147 -3.85 -19.40 -25.43
CA SER A 147 -3.03 -20.61 -25.34
C SER A 147 -3.84 -21.80 -24.77
N PRO A 148 -4.73 -22.43 -25.56
CA PRO A 148 -5.67 -23.46 -25.12
C PRO A 148 -5.08 -24.67 -24.36
N ASP A 149 -3.80 -24.97 -24.55
CA ASP A 149 -3.11 -26.10 -23.90
C ASP A 149 -2.56 -25.75 -22.50
N LYS A 150 -2.69 -24.48 -22.10
CA LYS A 150 -2.24 -23.94 -20.82
C LYS A 150 -3.42 -23.42 -20.00
N GLY A 151 -3.23 -23.36 -18.69
CA GLY A 151 -4.08 -22.57 -17.81
C GLY A 151 -3.74 -21.07 -17.91
N ARG A 152 -4.60 -20.21 -17.38
CA ARG A 152 -4.36 -18.77 -17.20
C ARG A 152 -4.32 -18.47 -15.72
N PHE A 153 -3.26 -17.80 -15.29
CA PHE A 153 -3.14 -17.17 -13.99
C PHE A 153 -3.22 -15.66 -14.18
N LEU A 154 -4.21 -15.01 -13.56
CA LEU A 154 -4.29 -13.55 -13.53
C LEU A 154 -3.37 -13.02 -12.42
N ASN A 155 -2.22 -12.49 -12.82
CA ASN A 155 -1.24 -11.88 -11.94
C ASN A 155 -1.60 -10.42 -11.64
N SER A 156 -0.86 -9.81 -10.71
CA SER A 156 -0.89 -8.38 -10.43
C SER A 156 -0.51 -7.53 -11.65
N PRO A 157 -0.90 -6.24 -11.67
CA PRO A 157 -0.48 -5.32 -12.70
C PRO A 157 1.04 -5.18 -12.81
N SER A 158 1.52 -4.94 -14.03
CA SER A 158 2.94 -4.71 -14.30
C SER A 158 3.50 -3.54 -13.47
N GLY A 159 4.67 -3.73 -12.87
CA GLY A 159 5.35 -2.71 -12.06
C GLY A 159 4.98 -2.69 -10.58
N TRP A 160 4.05 -3.54 -10.15
CA TRP A 160 3.79 -3.79 -8.73
C TRP A 160 4.77 -4.83 -8.19
N THR A 161 5.14 -4.72 -6.91
CA THR A 161 6.02 -5.69 -6.25
C THR A 161 5.44 -7.12 -6.29
N SER A 162 4.12 -7.25 -6.17
CA SER A 162 3.43 -8.54 -6.21
C SER A 162 3.49 -9.22 -7.58
N GLU A 163 3.62 -8.46 -8.68
CA GLU A 163 3.79 -9.05 -10.03
C GLU A 163 5.09 -9.85 -10.12
N THR A 164 6.20 -9.28 -9.65
CA THR A 164 7.50 -9.95 -9.57
C THR A 164 7.41 -11.19 -8.70
N VAL A 165 6.85 -11.06 -7.50
CA VAL A 165 6.73 -12.17 -6.53
C VAL A 165 5.92 -13.32 -7.12
N ASN A 166 4.75 -13.04 -7.68
CA ASN A 166 3.89 -14.07 -8.28
C ASN A 166 4.51 -14.71 -9.52
N SER A 167 5.27 -13.94 -10.30
CA SER A 167 6.03 -14.48 -11.44
C SER A 167 7.09 -15.48 -10.99
N GLN A 168 7.78 -15.20 -9.88
CA GLN A 168 8.73 -16.15 -9.29
C GLN A 168 8.03 -17.32 -8.59
N LYS A 169 6.86 -17.10 -7.97
CA LYS A 169 6.04 -18.18 -7.39
C LYS A 169 5.59 -19.19 -8.45
N LEU A 170 5.19 -18.73 -9.65
CA LEU A 170 4.85 -19.63 -10.76
C LEU A 170 6.00 -20.57 -11.11
N LYS A 171 7.26 -20.08 -11.15
CA LYS A 171 8.44 -20.93 -11.37
C LYS A 171 8.70 -21.84 -10.17
N ALA A 172 8.65 -21.30 -8.96
CA ALA A 172 8.95 -22.04 -7.72
C ALA A 172 7.97 -23.21 -7.48
N TYR A 173 6.70 -23.04 -7.90
CA TYR A 173 5.68 -24.09 -7.84
C TYR A 173 5.70 -25.01 -9.07
N GLY A 174 6.55 -24.73 -10.06
CA GLY A 174 6.67 -25.50 -11.30
C GLY A 174 5.42 -25.39 -12.19
N LEU A 175 4.84 -24.20 -12.28
CA LEU A 175 3.63 -23.88 -13.03
C LEU A 175 3.89 -22.96 -14.24
N ASP A 176 5.10 -22.44 -14.39
CA ASP A 176 5.51 -21.48 -15.43
C ASP A 176 5.39 -22.04 -16.86
N GLN A 177 5.48 -23.36 -17.02
CA GLN A 177 5.24 -24.03 -18.31
C GLN A 177 3.76 -24.34 -18.54
N ASP A 178 2.99 -24.57 -17.47
CA ASP A 178 1.59 -25.00 -17.53
C ASP A 178 0.59 -23.85 -17.54
N TYR A 179 0.97 -22.67 -17.06
CA TYR A 179 0.10 -21.50 -16.93
C TYR A 179 0.67 -20.27 -17.66
N VAL A 180 -0.18 -19.58 -18.39
CA VAL A 180 0.07 -18.23 -18.89
C VAL A 180 0.02 -17.28 -17.70
N ASN A 181 1.13 -16.58 -17.49
CA ASN A 181 1.27 -15.50 -16.52
C ASN A 181 0.71 -14.20 -17.11
N PHE A 182 -0.61 -14.00 -17.00
CA PHE A 182 -1.29 -12.84 -17.56
C PHE A 182 -1.21 -11.64 -16.61
N ARG A 183 -0.81 -10.48 -17.13
CA ARG A 183 -0.69 -9.23 -16.36
C ARG A 183 -1.65 -8.19 -16.92
N SER A 184 -2.47 -7.63 -16.04
CA SER A 184 -3.32 -6.49 -16.40
C SER A 184 -2.51 -5.19 -16.40
N GLY A 185 -3.07 -4.13 -16.99
CA GLY A 185 -2.45 -2.80 -16.97
C GLY A 185 -2.67 -2.01 -15.68
N SER A 186 -3.65 -2.39 -14.86
CA SER A 186 -4.02 -1.68 -13.63
C SER A 186 -4.84 -2.57 -12.69
N GLY A 187 -4.92 -2.19 -11.40
CA GLY A 187 -5.74 -2.91 -10.41
C GLY A 187 -7.21 -3.00 -10.83
N ALA A 188 -7.77 -1.90 -11.35
CA ALA A 188 -9.13 -1.86 -11.87
C ALA A 188 -9.36 -2.81 -13.07
N ALA A 189 -8.36 -2.97 -13.94
CA ALA A 189 -8.43 -3.92 -15.06
C ALA A 189 -8.41 -5.37 -14.56
N LEU A 190 -7.58 -5.68 -13.55
CA LEU A 190 -7.57 -6.99 -12.88
C LEU A 190 -8.93 -7.30 -12.24
N ASP A 191 -9.47 -6.36 -11.44
CA ASP A 191 -10.79 -6.49 -10.81
C ASP A 191 -11.89 -6.76 -11.84
N ALA A 192 -11.88 -6.00 -12.94
CA ALA A 192 -12.85 -6.14 -14.00
C ALA A 192 -12.78 -7.52 -14.66
N GLU A 193 -11.59 -8.06 -14.93
CA GLU A 193 -11.42 -9.38 -15.54
C GLU A 193 -11.90 -10.50 -14.61
N ILE A 194 -11.52 -10.47 -13.33
CA ILE A 194 -11.97 -11.43 -12.31
C ILE A 194 -13.50 -11.37 -12.17
N THR A 195 -14.04 -10.18 -11.93
CA THR A 195 -15.50 -9.95 -11.79
C THR A 195 -16.26 -10.46 -13.01
N SER A 196 -15.73 -10.20 -14.21
CA SER A 196 -16.33 -10.62 -15.48
C SER A 196 -16.32 -12.14 -15.65
N ALA A 197 -15.26 -12.84 -15.23
CA ALA A 197 -15.20 -14.30 -15.22
C ALA A 197 -16.20 -14.90 -14.24
N ILE A 198 -16.22 -14.42 -12.99
CA ILE A 198 -17.12 -14.89 -11.93
C ILE A 198 -18.58 -14.71 -12.33
N ARG A 199 -18.96 -13.53 -12.86
CA ARG A 199 -20.34 -13.26 -13.30
C ARG A 199 -20.83 -14.16 -14.43
N ARG A 200 -19.91 -14.74 -15.22
CA ARG A 200 -20.23 -15.71 -16.27
C ARG A 200 -20.14 -17.16 -15.78
N GLY A 201 -19.89 -17.40 -14.49
CA GLY A 201 -19.68 -18.74 -13.94
C GLY A 201 -18.43 -19.44 -14.50
N LYS A 202 -17.47 -18.67 -15.04
CA LYS A 202 -16.24 -19.25 -15.61
C LYS A 202 -15.20 -19.46 -14.50
N PRO A 203 -14.53 -20.63 -14.42
CA PRO A 203 -13.39 -20.78 -13.51
C PRO A 203 -12.31 -19.74 -13.81
N VAL A 204 -11.72 -19.19 -12.75
CA VAL A 204 -10.64 -18.20 -12.82
C VAL A 204 -9.69 -18.42 -11.65
N LEU A 205 -8.38 -18.40 -11.94
CA LEU A 205 -7.30 -18.46 -10.96
C LEU A 205 -6.56 -17.13 -10.98
N PHE A 206 -6.41 -16.49 -9.84
CA PHE A 206 -5.90 -15.12 -9.79
C PHE A 206 -5.18 -14.80 -8.48
N TYR A 207 -4.24 -13.86 -8.55
CA TYR A 207 -3.73 -13.16 -7.37
C TYR A 207 -4.70 -12.05 -6.95
N TYR A 208 -4.87 -11.86 -5.64
CA TYR A 208 -5.57 -10.70 -5.10
C TYR A 208 -5.17 -10.36 -3.65
N TRP A 209 -5.70 -9.25 -3.13
CA TRP A 209 -5.43 -8.74 -1.79
C TRP A 209 -6.69 -8.21 -1.11
N SER A 210 -6.59 -8.01 0.20
CA SER A 210 -7.58 -7.40 1.09
C SER A 210 -6.89 -6.28 1.88
N PRO A 211 -7.53 -5.11 2.07
CA PRO A 211 -8.94 -4.78 1.79
C PRO A 211 -9.24 -4.41 0.34
N THR A 212 -10.35 -4.92 -0.20
CA THR A 212 -10.86 -4.60 -1.54
C THR A 212 -12.36 -4.88 -1.65
N PRO A 213 -13.09 -4.21 -2.58
CA PRO A 213 -14.51 -4.49 -2.84
C PRO A 213 -14.79 -5.93 -3.22
N LEU A 214 -13.91 -6.52 -4.03
CA LEU A 214 -14.11 -7.83 -4.63
C LEU A 214 -14.05 -8.94 -3.58
N MET A 215 -13.15 -8.83 -2.59
CA MET A 215 -13.04 -9.80 -1.50
C MET A 215 -14.29 -9.86 -0.62
N GLY A 216 -15.05 -8.76 -0.52
CA GLY A 216 -16.33 -8.73 0.21
C GLY A 216 -17.56 -9.08 -0.64
N ARG A 217 -17.42 -9.16 -1.97
CA ARG A 217 -18.53 -9.36 -2.91
C ARG A 217 -18.73 -10.82 -3.31
N TYR A 218 -17.66 -11.60 -3.33
CA TYR A 218 -17.67 -12.97 -3.82
C TYR A 218 -17.15 -13.94 -2.77
N ASP A 219 -17.67 -15.17 -2.81
CA ASP A 219 -17.14 -16.27 -2.01
C ASP A 219 -15.91 -16.84 -2.71
N LEU A 220 -14.74 -16.59 -2.11
CA LEU A 220 -13.42 -16.88 -2.67
C LEU A 220 -12.65 -17.79 -1.73
N VAL A 221 -12.04 -18.82 -2.29
CA VAL A 221 -11.16 -19.75 -1.58
C VAL A 221 -9.72 -19.36 -1.86
N ARG A 222 -8.97 -19.04 -0.81
CA ARG A 222 -7.52 -18.87 -0.89
C ARG A 222 -6.87 -20.25 -1.00
N LEU A 223 -5.99 -20.43 -1.98
CA LEU A 223 -5.19 -21.64 -2.08
C LEU A 223 -4.08 -21.62 -1.03
N GLU A 224 -3.88 -22.77 -0.40
CA GLU A 224 -2.79 -22.96 0.56
C GLU A 224 -1.42 -22.86 -0.13
N GLU A 225 -0.53 -22.14 0.52
CA GLU A 225 0.88 -21.98 0.14
C GLU A 225 1.76 -22.48 1.29
N PRO A 226 3.02 -22.87 1.03
CA PRO A 226 3.96 -23.18 2.10
C PRO A 226 4.06 -22.04 3.12
N ALA A 227 4.32 -22.37 4.38
CA ALA A 227 4.47 -21.37 5.44
C ALA A 227 5.54 -20.31 5.08
N PHE A 228 5.40 -19.12 5.66
CA PHE A 228 6.29 -18.00 5.33
C PHE A 228 7.74 -18.34 5.73
N ASP A 229 8.66 -18.22 4.78
CA ASP A 229 10.10 -18.35 5.00
C ASP A 229 10.83 -17.14 4.42
N ALA A 230 11.65 -16.48 5.24
CA ALA A 230 12.30 -15.23 4.86
C ALA A 230 13.41 -15.40 3.81
N GLN A 231 14.06 -16.57 3.72
CA GLN A 231 15.07 -16.81 2.69
C GLN A 231 14.42 -17.14 1.36
N ALA A 232 13.37 -17.96 1.36
CA ALA A 232 12.54 -18.22 0.20
C ALA A 232 11.93 -16.91 -0.33
N TRP A 233 11.40 -16.06 0.54
CA TRP A 233 10.84 -14.76 0.17
C TRP A 233 11.83 -13.89 -0.60
N LYS A 234 13.10 -13.82 -0.18
CA LYS A 234 14.14 -13.06 -0.91
C LYS A 234 14.30 -13.53 -2.35
N THR A 235 14.20 -14.84 -2.59
CA THR A 235 14.27 -15.40 -3.95
C THR A 235 13.07 -15.02 -4.81
N LEU A 236 11.91 -14.81 -4.20
CA LEU A 236 10.69 -14.37 -4.90
C LEU A 236 10.71 -12.88 -5.23
N THR A 237 11.36 -12.06 -4.41
CA THR A 237 11.46 -10.61 -4.63
C THR A 237 12.54 -10.22 -5.65
N ASP A 238 13.46 -11.12 -5.95
CA ASP A 238 14.47 -10.95 -7.00
C ASP A 238 13.97 -11.53 -8.32
N ALA A 239 13.56 -10.66 -9.24
CA ALA A 239 13.07 -11.03 -10.57
C ALA A 239 14.08 -11.87 -11.39
N SER A 240 15.38 -11.73 -11.09
CA SER A 240 16.45 -12.41 -11.81
C SER A 240 16.84 -13.75 -11.20
N ASN A 241 16.26 -14.12 -10.05
CA ASN A 241 16.66 -15.34 -9.36
C ASN A 241 16.38 -16.58 -10.24
N PRO A 242 17.38 -17.42 -10.52
CA PRO A 242 17.22 -18.58 -11.40
C PRO A 242 16.51 -19.76 -10.73
N ASN A 243 16.51 -19.81 -9.39
CA ASN A 243 16.01 -20.94 -8.59
C ASN A 243 15.12 -20.44 -7.44
N PRO A 244 13.95 -19.82 -7.73
CA PRO A 244 13.07 -19.30 -6.70
C PRO A 244 12.47 -20.44 -5.86
N GLN A 245 12.28 -20.18 -4.57
CA GLN A 245 11.70 -21.11 -3.61
C GLN A 245 10.29 -20.67 -3.20
N GLY A 246 9.37 -21.63 -3.12
CA GLY A 246 7.96 -21.38 -2.87
C GLY A 246 7.68 -21.07 -1.40
N THR A 247 6.97 -20.00 -1.14
CA THR A 247 6.51 -19.60 0.20
C THR A 247 5.32 -18.65 0.08
N ARG A 248 4.40 -18.67 1.04
CA ARG A 248 3.33 -17.67 1.13
C ARG A 248 3.91 -16.26 1.23
N SER A 249 3.09 -15.28 0.89
CA SER A 249 3.50 -13.89 0.97
C SER A 249 3.87 -13.44 2.39
N LEU A 250 4.79 -12.46 2.46
CA LEU A 250 5.10 -11.73 3.68
C LEU A 250 3.81 -11.24 4.34
N PRO A 251 3.60 -11.41 5.65
CA PRO A 251 2.46 -10.80 6.33
C PRO A 251 2.37 -9.31 6.01
N ALA A 252 1.17 -8.84 5.68
CA ALA A 252 0.98 -7.45 5.30
C ALA A 252 1.22 -6.52 6.49
N LYS A 253 1.97 -5.45 6.25
CA LYS A 253 2.07 -4.28 7.10
C LYS A 253 1.79 -3.07 6.21
N LEU A 254 0.59 -2.51 6.31
CA LEU A 254 0.25 -1.30 5.56
C LEU A 254 0.62 -0.10 6.41
N SER A 255 1.53 0.71 5.90
CA SER A 255 2.02 1.90 6.58
C SER A 255 1.88 3.11 5.68
N ILE A 256 2.05 4.30 6.24
CA ILE A 256 2.27 5.51 5.44
C ILE A 256 3.78 5.63 5.23
N GLY A 257 4.22 5.57 3.98
CA GLY A 257 5.63 5.73 3.63
C GLY A 257 6.00 7.20 3.56
N VAL A 258 7.04 7.63 4.27
CA VAL A 258 7.51 9.03 4.22
C VAL A 258 9.00 9.13 3.93
N SER A 259 9.41 10.19 3.23
CA SER A 259 10.83 10.49 2.99
C SER A 259 11.54 11.01 4.23
N ALA A 260 12.86 10.91 4.28
CA ALA A 260 13.65 11.42 5.40
C ALA A 260 13.50 12.94 5.62
N PRO A 261 13.52 13.81 4.59
CA PRO A 261 13.23 15.23 4.77
C PRO A 261 11.82 15.47 5.32
N PHE A 262 10.80 14.79 4.78
CA PHE A 262 9.43 14.95 5.26
C PHE A 262 9.31 14.63 6.76
N LYS A 263 9.91 13.52 7.20
CA LYS A 263 9.88 13.11 8.60
C LYS A 263 10.50 14.14 9.55
N LYS A 264 11.51 14.88 9.07
CA LYS A 264 12.18 15.93 9.84
C LYS A 264 11.37 17.22 9.85
N ASP A 265 10.84 17.60 8.70
CA ASP A 265 10.29 18.95 8.49
C ASP A 265 8.80 19.05 8.87
N TYR A 266 8.06 17.94 8.93
CA TYR A 266 6.63 17.89 9.27
C TYR A 266 6.32 16.95 10.44
N PRO A 267 6.92 17.15 11.64
CA PRO A 267 6.74 16.26 12.78
C PRO A 267 5.28 16.11 13.23
N GLU A 268 4.46 17.16 13.08
CA GLU A 268 3.02 17.13 13.40
C GLU A 268 2.22 16.24 12.44
N LEU A 269 2.61 16.18 11.18
CA LEU A 269 2.00 15.27 10.21
C LEU A 269 2.45 13.82 10.45
N VAL A 270 3.70 13.62 10.85
CA VAL A 270 4.20 12.29 11.28
C VAL A 270 3.43 11.78 12.49
N GLU A 271 3.16 12.64 13.48
CA GLU A 271 2.35 12.27 14.66
C GLU A 271 0.91 11.89 14.26
N PHE A 272 0.30 12.68 13.37
CA PHE A 272 -1.00 12.34 12.79
C PHE A 272 -0.97 10.99 12.07
N PHE A 273 -0.04 10.81 11.12
CA PHE A 273 0.09 9.57 10.34
C PHE A 273 0.30 8.34 11.23
N ALA A 274 1.03 8.48 12.34
CA ALA A 274 1.24 7.40 13.29
C ALA A 274 -0.04 6.93 14.02
N LYS A 275 -1.08 7.77 14.06
CA LYS A 275 -2.37 7.46 14.69
C LYS A 275 -3.42 6.91 13.71
N VAL A 276 -3.16 6.96 12.40
CA VAL A 276 -4.09 6.49 11.38
C VAL A 276 -4.36 5.00 11.56
N ASP A 277 -5.63 4.66 11.74
CA ASP A 277 -6.16 3.29 11.86
C ASP A 277 -7.49 3.24 11.14
N LEU A 278 -7.54 2.54 10.01
CA LEU A 278 -8.73 2.33 9.18
C LEU A 278 -9.26 0.92 9.43
N PRO A 279 -10.36 0.77 10.20
CA PRO A 279 -10.96 -0.53 10.46
C PRO A 279 -11.34 -1.25 9.15
N ILE A 280 -10.80 -2.46 8.96
CA ILE A 280 -10.87 -3.18 7.70
C ILE A 280 -12.31 -3.38 7.19
N ASP A 281 -13.28 -3.62 8.08
CA ASP A 281 -14.69 -3.79 7.71
C ASP A 281 -15.32 -2.49 7.19
N THR A 282 -15.01 -1.36 7.82
CA THR A 282 -15.50 -0.05 7.41
C THR A 282 -14.84 0.36 6.09
N LEU A 283 -13.55 0.09 5.95
CA LEU A 283 -12.80 0.33 4.72
C LEU A 283 -13.38 -0.50 3.56
N ASN A 284 -13.56 -1.81 3.74
CA ASN A 284 -14.17 -2.69 2.74
C ASN A 284 -15.57 -2.23 2.31
N LYS A 285 -16.44 -1.81 3.26
CA LYS A 285 -17.76 -1.25 2.94
C LYS A 285 -17.67 0.04 2.12
N THR A 286 -16.71 0.90 2.45
CA THR A 286 -16.48 2.16 1.75
C THR A 286 -16.02 1.92 0.32
N LEU A 287 -15.05 1.03 0.13
CA LEU A 287 -14.54 0.62 -1.17
C LEU A 287 -15.65 -0.04 -2.01
N ALA A 288 -16.46 -0.91 -1.41
CA ALA A 288 -17.59 -1.53 -2.10
C ALA A 288 -18.61 -0.51 -2.62
N GLN A 289 -18.88 0.54 -1.84
CA GLN A 289 -19.75 1.64 -2.26
C GLN A 289 -19.11 2.49 -3.35
N MET A 290 -17.81 2.81 -3.23
CA MET A 290 -17.05 3.55 -4.24
C MET A 290 -17.11 2.83 -5.60
N SER A 291 -16.81 1.52 -5.61
CA SER A 291 -16.91 0.65 -6.79
C SER A 291 -18.33 0.61 -7.36
N LYS A 292 -19.35 0.40 -6.52
CA LYS A 292 -20.76 0.32 -6.97
C LYS A 292 -21.25 1.62 -7.60
N LYS A 293 -20.85 2.77 -7.04
CA LYS A 293 -21.27 4.10 -7.50
C LYS A 293 -20.38 4.68 -8.59
N ARG A 294 -19.23 4.03 -8.89
CA ARG A 294 -18.17 4.60 -9.76
C ARG A 294 -17.74 5.99 -9.28
N GLU A 295 -17.66 6.13 -7.97
CA GLU A 295 -17.31 7.38 -7.29
C GLU A 295 -15.80 7.60 -7.40
N SER A 296 -15.37 8.87 -7.52
CA SER A 296 -13.95 9.19 -7.48
C SER A 296 -13.37 8.90 -6.07
N PRO A 297 -12.07 8.58 -5.94
CA PRO A 297 -11.46 8.38 -4.63
C PRO A 297 -11.65 9.60 -3.69
N LYS A 298 -11.61 10.81 -4.25
CA LYS A 298 -11.82 12.06 -3.51
C LYS A 298 -13.24 12.20 -2.97
N ASP A 299 -14.25 11.91 -3.79
CA ASP A 299 -15.65 11.96 -3.36
C ASP A 299 -15.94 10.87 -2.31
N ALA A 300 -15.36 9.67 -2.50
CA ALA A 300 -15.44 8.59 -1.54
C ALA A 300 -14.76 8.93 -0.21
N ALA A 301 -13.62 9.63 -0.22
CA ALA A 301 -12.93 10.13 0.96
C ALA A 301 -13.79 11.15 1.73
N LEU A 302 -14.35 12.15 1.04
CA LEU A 302 -15.28 13.12 1.66
C LEU A 302 -16.48 12.42 2.31
N ARG A 303 -17.08 11.46 1.61
CA ARG A 303 -18.19 10.67 2.12
C ARG A 303 -17.79 9.82 3.32
N PHE A 304 -16.61 9.17 3.27
CA PHE A 304 -16.07 8.41 4.40
C PHE A 304 -15.91 9.31 5.63
N MET A 305 -15.29 10.48 5.45
CA MET A 305 -15.03 11.41 6.55
C MET A 305 -16.34 11.96 7.15
N ARG A 306 -17.33 12.33 6.33
CA ARG A 306 -18.65 12.77 6.81
C ARG A 306 -19.40 11.68 7.59
N ASN A 307 -19.30 10.43 7.13
CA ASN A 307 -20.05 9.31 7.72
C ASN A 307 -19.34 8.66 8.92
N ASN A 308 -18.04 8.90 9.10
CA ASN A 308 -17.23 8.27 10.14
C ASN A 308 -16.37 9.27 10.93
N PRO A 309 -16.92 10.37 11.46
CA PRO A 309 -16.16 11.36 12.23
C PRO A 309 -15.42 10.76 13.42
N GLN A 310 -16.00 9.77 14.09
CA GLN A 310 -15.39 9.07 15.22
C GLN A 310 -14.07 8.38 14.87
N ILE A 311 -13.85 8.00 13.60
CA ILE A 311 -12.63 7.32 13.17
C ILE A 311 -11.50 8.34 13.01
N TRP A 312 -11.70 9.34 12.14
CA TRP A 312 -10.60 10.22 11.77
C TRP A 312 -10.32 11.32 12.81
N LYS A 313 -11.31 11.73 13.59
CA LYS A 313 -11.10 12.70 14.68
C LYS A 313 -10.17 12.15 15.76
N ALA A 314 -10.17 10.84 16.00
CA ALA A 314 -9.30 10.20 16.98
C ALA A 314 -7.80 10.29 16.61
N TRP A 315 -7.48 10.60 15.36
CA TRP A 315 -6.10 10.74 14.89
C TRP A 315 -5.54 12.16 15.12
N LEU A 316 -6.39 13.12 15.44
CA LEU A 316 -6.09 14.55 15.35
C LEU A 316 -6.27 15.26 16.70
N PRO A 317 -5.51 16.34 16.95
CA PRO A 317 -5.86 17.30 18.00
C PRO A 317 -7.24 17.94 17.73
N ASP A 318 -8.00 18.27 18.78
CA ASP A 318 -9.36 18.81 18.68
C ASP A 318 -9.49 20.04 17.77
N GLU A 319 -8.51 20.95 17.81
CA GLU A 319 -8.49 22.15 16.97
C GLU A 319 -8.38 21.78 15.48
N VAL A 320 -7.50 20.84 15.14
CA VAL A 320 -7.30 20.36 13.76
C VAL A 320 -8.54 19.61 13.30
N ALA A 321 -9.09 18.74 14.14
CA ALA A 321 -10.30 17.99 13.87
C ALA A 321 -11.49 18.92 13.56
N SER A 322 -11.64 20.01 14.31
CA SER A 322 -12.69 21.01 14.12
C SER A 322 -12.55 21.76 12.79
N LYS A 323 -11.32 22.11 12.39
CA LYS A 323 -11.05 22.74 11.08
C LYS A 323 -11.40 21.83 9.91
N VAL A 324 -11.02 20.55 10.00
CA VAL A 324 -11.37 19.54 9.00
C VAL A 324 -12.89 19.42 8.90
N GLU A 325 -13.58 19.21 10.02
CA GLU A 325 -15.05 19.04 10.04
C GLU A 325 -15.79 20.23 9.43
N ALA A 326 -15.37 21.47 9.75
CA ALA A 326 -16.00 22.67 9.20
C ALA A 326 -15.82 22.83 7.68
N SER A 327 -14.88 22.10 7.09
CA SER A 327 -14.57 22.13 5.65
C SER A 327 -15.19 20.98 4.85
N LEU A 328 -15.77 19.99 5.54
CA LEU A 328 -16.38 18.80 4.92
C LEU A 328 -17.77 19.09 4.37
#